data_AF-A0A2S9XEX7-F1
#
_entry.id   AF-A0A2S9XEX7-F1
#
_cell.length_a   1.000
_cell.length_b   1.000
_cell.length_c   1.000
_cell.angle_alpha   90.00
_cell.angle_beta   90.00
_cell.angle_gamma   90.00
#
_symmetry.space_group_name_H-M   'P 1'
#
loop_
_entity.id
_entity.type
_entity.pdbx_description
1 polymer ?
#
loop_
_entity_poly.entity_id
_entity_poly.type
_entity_poly.pdbx_seq_one_letter_code
_entity_poly.pdbx_strand_id
1 'polypeptide(L)'
;MPSPPESLRVLFVSANPDRDISSEAELKRVRSMLDGIPGIDLQPVLCATIDDLQNELIKRDFDFVHLVAHGATDAVTLEDAGDLWGEDVPASMVVDLLRDHRSLKCVVLNTCNSASWITEPLGPALVAMRGPIGDDAALEFSDAFYRSVAAGRPLDFALDQGKKRAERKAPHANFQPEFWPECFGVIGIRSYPRFKKDSHTRCHFFCDLEAHFPQDGEPDWAAAVAQVTEFLEGDELRAQLNRQACQINLDCPMAIALLAGRLLGPHAKVYPLQSRPVRALWKPNHALPMPDSSPWQVTEHPSIGARKMAVSISVAADTQALVGAHLDAIGEPVHWVDFRPLGGTHQHAIRDPDHANALALTLAQELSRRRIEDDFNEVDLFFAAPGAFMFLLGQQGAQLGRLNLHHKIHGQDRYVPSFCSK
;
A
#
# COMPACT_ATOMS: atom_id res chain seq x y z
N MET A 1 8.21 -32.81 0.99
CA MET A 1 8.52 -32.28 -0.36
C MET A 1 8.19 -30.80 -0.33
N PRO A 2 9.02 -29.90 -0.85
CA PRO A 2 8.58 -28.52 -1.07
C PRO A 2 7.35 -28.54 -2.00
N SER A 3 6.35 -27.72 -1.71
CA SER A 3 5.16 -27.56 -2.54
C SER A 3 5.56 -27.19 -3.97
N PRO A 4 4.83 -27.67 -5.00
CA PRO A 4 5.10 -27.27 -6.38
C PRO A 4 5.00 -25.74 -6.51
N PRO A 5 5.73 -25.12 -7.44
CA PRO A 5 5.58 -23.69 -7.71
C PRO A 5 4.10 -23.38 -7.99
N GLU A 6 3.63 -22.24 -7.48
CA GLU A 6 2.30 -21.71 -7.82
C GLU A 6 2.19 -21.67 -9.35
N SER A 7 1.15 -22.29 -9.91
CA SER A 7 0.96 -22.32 -11.36
C SER A 7 0.80 -20.89 -11.89
N LEU A 8 1.62 -20.47 -12.86
CA LEU A 8 1.58 -19.17 -13.50
C LEU A 8 0.78 -19.25 -14.81
N ARG A 9 -0.32 -18.51 -14.91
CA ARG A 9 -1.15 -18.46 -16.12
C ARG A 9 -0.93 -17.13 -16.83
N VAL A 10 -0.51 -17.19 -18.08
CA VAL A 10 -0.16 -16.03 -18.91
C VAL A 10 -1.14 -15.96 -20.08
N LEU A 11 -1.92 -14.88 -20.14
CA LEU A 11 -2.72 -14.53 -21.30
C LEU A 11 -1.88 -13.61 -22.20
N PHE A 12 -1.59 -14.06 -23.42
CA PHE A 12 -0.94 -13.25 -24.45
C PHE A 12 -1.98 -12.86 -25.49
N VAL A 13 -2.22 -11.56 -25.64
CA VAL A 13 -3.25 -11.00 -26.51
C VAL A 13 -2.57 -10.15 -27.57
N SER A 14 -2.92 -10.36 -28.84
CA SER A 14 -2.46 -9.48 -29.89
C SER A 14 -3.53 -9.16 -30.91
N ALA A 15 -3.55 -7.90 -31.34
CA ALA A 15 -4.31 -7.43 -32.50
C ALA A 15 -3.37 -6.66 -33.43
N ASN A 16 -3.45 -6.92 -34.72
CA ASN A 16 -2.57 -6.31 -35.72
C ASN A 16 -3.28 -6.27 -37.09
N PRO A 17 -4.37 -5.49 -37.21
CA PRO A 17 -5.14 -5.42 -38.44
C PRO A 17 -4.31 -4.93 -39.63
N ASP A 18 -3.42 -3.95 -39.39
CA ASP A 18 -2.53 -3.35 -40.40
C ASP A 18 -1.32 -4.21 -40.79
N ARG A 19 -1.06 -5.30 -40.04
CA ARG A 19 0.02 -6.27 -40.28
C ARG A 19 1.43 -5.67 -40.25
N ASP A 20 1.64 -4.60 -39.51
CA ASP A 20 2.87 -3.82 -39.46
C ASP A 20 3.61 -3.90 -38.11
N ILE A 21 2.99 -4.47 -37.07
CA ILE A 21 3.69 -4.83 -35.83
C ILE A 21 4.10 -6.32 -35.79
N SER A 22 5.23 -6.62 -35.18
CA SER A 22 5.79 -7.98 -35.12
C SER A 22 5.18 -8.89 -34.04
N SER A 23 3.84 -8.88 -33.87
CA SER A 23 3.13 -9.60 -32.79
C SER A 23 3.36 -11.12 -32.79
N GLU A 24 3.41 -11.76 -33.96
CA GLU A 24 3.72 -13.20 -34.07
C GLU A 24 5.17 -13.53 -33.68
N ALA A 25 6.11 -12.66 -34.02
CA ALA A 25 7.52 -12.83 -33.65
C ALA A 25 7.70 -12.69 -32.12
N GLU A 26 6.91 -11.79 -31.51
CA GLU A 26 6.86 -11.62 -30.06
C GLU A 26 6.29 -12.86 -29.38
N LEU A 27 5.11 -13.34 -29.81
CA LEU A 27 4.55 -14.58 -29.29
C LEU A 27 5.54 -15.74 -29.43
N LYS A 28 6.19 -15.89 -30.58
CA LYS A 28 7.16 -16.97 -30.81
C LYS A 28 8.32 -16.92 -29.81
N ARG A 29 8.81 -15.72 -29.48
CA ARG A 29 9.85 -15.52 -28.45
C ARG A 29 9.34 -15.87 -27.06
N VAL A 30 8.19 -15.31 -26.65
CA VAL A 30 7.58 -15.60 -25.34
C VAL A 30 7.36 -17.09 -25.18
N ARG A 31 6.74 -17.72 -26.17
CA ARG A 31 6.47 -19.16 -26.21
C ARG A 31 7.73 -19.99 -26.08
N SER A 32 8.81 -19.63 -26.79
CA SER A 32 10.09 -20.35 -26.69
C SER A 32 10.74 -20.30 -25.30
N MET A 33 10.35 -19.33 -24.45
CA MET A 33 10.83 -19.23 -23.07
C MET A 33 9.92 -19.93 -22.07
N LEU A 34 8.61 -19.97 -22.33
CA LEU A 34 7.64 -20.49 -21.37
C LEU A 34 7.25 -21.95 -21.64
N ASP A 35 7.29 -22.40 -22.90
CA ASP A 35 6.91 -23.77 -23.26
C ASP A 35 7.80 -24.80 -22.56
N GLY A 36 7.17 -25.79 -21.95
CA GLY A 36 7.85 -26.89 -21.27
C GLY A 36 8.30 -26.58 -19.83
N ILE A 37 8.04 -25.38 -19.30
CA ILE A 37 8.27 -25.07 -17.88
C ILE A 37 7.10 -25.61 -17.05
N PRO A 38 7.32 -26.56 -16.13
CA PRO A 38 6.26 -27.09 -15.29
C PRO A 38 5.60 -25.99 -14.46
N GLY A 39 4.27 -25.92 -14.55
CA GLY A 39 3.48 -24.93 -13.82
C GLY A 39 3.29 -23.60 -14.55
N ILE A 40 3.82 -23.40 -15.76
CA ILE A 40 3.49 -22.22 -16.58
C ILE A 40 2.50 -22.63 -17.69
N ASP A 41 1.37 -21.93 -17.77
CA ASP A 41 0.35 -22.07 -18.82
C ASP A 41 0.31 -20.78 -19.65
N LEU A 42 0.63 -20.86 -20.95
CA LEU A 42 0.57 -19.73 -21.88
C LEU A 42 -0.66 -19.91 -22.78
N GLN A 43 -1.60 -18.98 -22.69
CA GLN A 43 -2.80 -18.91 -23.52
C GLN A 43 -2.68 -17.75 -24.52
N PRO A 44 -2.44 -18.02 -25.81
CA PRO A 44 -2.45 -16.99 -26.84
C PRO A 44 -3.88 -16.72 -27.34
N VAL A 45 -4.20 -15.44 -27.55
CA VAL A 45 -5.37 -14.92 -28.28
C VAL A 45 -4.84 -13.98 -29.35
N LEU A 46 -4.78 -14.48 -30.58
CA LEU A 46 -4.28 -13.74 -31.75
C LEU A 46 -5.47 -13.20 -32.53
N CYS A 47 -5.25 -12.11 -33.28
CA CYS A 47 -6.32 -11.40 -33.97
C CYS A 47 -7.48 -11.10 -33.01
N ALA A 48 -7.15 -10.57 -31.84
CA ALA A 48 -8.10 -10.39 -30.75
C ALA A 48 -9.06 -9.23 -31.04
N THR A 49 -10.36 -9.52 -30.95
CA THR A 49 -11.40 -8.49 -30.76
C THR A 49 -11.52 -8.13 -29.27
N ILE A 50 -12.26 -7.06 -28.95
CA ILE A 50 -12.57 -6.73 -27.55
C ILE A 50 -13.40 -7.84 -26.87
N ASP A 51 -14.30 -8.47 -27.63
CA ASP A 51 -15.14 -9.57 -27.15
C ASP A 51 -14.29 -10.82 -26.85
N ASP A 52 -13.27 -11.11 -27.66
CA ASP A 52 -12.36 -12.24 -27.39
C ASP A 52 -11.58 -12.04 -26.08
N LEU A 53 -11.08 -10.83 -25.85
CA LEU A 53 -10.40 -10.47 -24.60
C LEU A 53 -11.34 -10.66 -23.41
N GLN A 54 -12.54 -10.10 -23.48
CA GLN A 54 -13.52 -10.22 -22.41
C GLN A 54 -13.90 -11.69 -22.16
N ASN A 55 -14.20 -12.44 -23.23
CA ASN A 55 -14.59 -13.84 -23.14
C ASN A 55 -13.50 -14.71 -22.52
N GLU A 56 -12.23 -14.46 -22.83
CA GLU A 56 -11.13 -15.24 -22.26
C GLU A 56 -10.91 -14.92 -20.77
N LEU A 57 -10.97 -13.64 -20.39
CA LEU A 57 -10.90 -13.22 -18.98
C LEU A 57 -12.07 -13.76 -18.14
N ILE A 58 -13.26 -13.92 -18.72
CA ILE A 58 -14.41 -14.54 -18.04
C ILE A 58 -14.21 -16.05 -17.84
N LYS A 59 -13.61 -16.74 -18.82
CA LYS A 59 -13.48 -18.20 -18.80
C LYS A 59 -12.44 -18.69 -17.80
N ARG A 60 -11.35 -17.95 -17.62
CA ARG A 60 -10.17 -18.41 -16.86
C ARG A 60 -9.52 -17.26 -16.09
N ASP A 61 -9.06 -17.56 -14.89
CA ASP A 61 -8.18 -16.67 -14.13
C ASP A 61 -6.78 -16.65 -14.74
N PHE A 62 -6.15 -15.48 -14.74
CA PHE A 62 -4.82 -15.25 -15.28
C PHE A 62 -3.97 -14.48 -14.28
N ASP A 63 -2.70 -14.85 -14.16
CA ASP A 63 -1.74 -14.14 -13.36
C ASP A 63 -1.14 -12.98 -14.18
N PHE A 64 -0.85 -13.21 -15.46
CA PHE A 64 -0.21 -12.23 -16.33
C PHE A 64 -1.09 -11.97 -17.55
N VAL A 65 -1.22 -10.69 -17.94
CA VAL A 65 -1.75 -10.31 -19.25
C VAL A 65 -0.68 -9.52 -19.99
N HIS A 66 -0.43 -9.91 -21.23
CA HIS A 66 0.43 -9.18 -22.15
C HIS A 66 -0.36 -8.84 -23.41
N LEU A 67 -0.68 -7.56 -23.58
CA LEU A 67 -1.39 -7.03 -24.73
C LEU A 67 -0.40 -6.36 -25.69
N VAL A 68 -0.44 -6.77 -26.96
CA VAL A 68 0.35 -6.21 -28.06
C VAL A 68 -0.60 -5.70 -29.14
N ALA A 69 -0.64 -4.38 -29.36
CA ALA A 69 -1.53 -3.76 -30.33
C ALA A 69 -1.03 -2.37 -30.73
N HIS A 70 -1.73 -1.72 -31.66
CA HIS A 70 -1.60 -0.28 -31.87
C HIS A 70 -2.36 0.50 -30.80
N GLY A 71 -1.86 1.69 -30.49
CA GLY A 71 -2.42 2.50 -29.40
C GLY A 71 -2.22 4.00 -29.59
N ALA A 72 -3.24 4.73 -29.18
CA ALA A 72 -3.26 6.18 -29.04
C ALA A 72 -3.37 6.56 -27.56
N THR A 73 -3.56 7.84 -27.26
CA THR A 73 -3.66 8.34 -25.87
C THR A 73 -4.91 7.87 -25.13
N ASP A 74 -5.97 7.48 -25.84
CA ASP A 74 -7.27 7.13 -25.27
C ASP A 74 -7.96 5.97 -26.01
N ALA A 75 -7.28 5.35 -26.95
CA ALA A 75 -7.79 4.24 -27.75
C ALA A 75 -6.72 3.18 -28.02
N VAL A 76 -7.17 1.96 -28.27
CA VAL A 76 -6.39 0.80 -28.69
C VAL A 76 -7.06 0.20 -29.92
N THR A 77 -6.27 -0.09 -30.94
CA THR A 77 -6.80 -0.69 -32.18
C THR A 77 -6.78 -2.21 -32.03
N LEU A 78 -7.97 -2.81 -32.03
CA LEU A 78 -8.18 -4.26 -31.97
C LEU A 78 -8.71 -4.79 -33.31
N GLU A 79 -8.80 -6.11 -33.46
CA GLU A 79 -9.49 -6.64 -34.64
C GLU A 79 -11.00 -6.39 -34.55
N ASP A 80 -11.65 -6.31 -35.71
CA ASP A 80 -13.10 -6.31 -35.84
C ASP A 80 -13.52 -7.62 -36.54
N ALA A 81 -14.59 -8.25 -36.08
CA ALA A 81 -15.13 -9.47 -36.66
C ALA A 81 -15.59 -9.30 -38.13
N GLY A 82 -15.70 -8.07 -38.63
CA GLY A 82 -16.14 -7.76 -39.99
C GLY A 82 -15.24 -6.84 -40.82
N ASP A 83 -14.22 -6.18 -40.25
CA ASP A 83 -13.39 -5.19 -40.95
C ASP A 83 -11.91 -5.62 -40.99
N LEU A 84 -11.27 -5.39 -42.13
CA LEU A 84 -9.84 -5.65 -42.35
C LEU A 84 -8.94 -4.62 -41.68
N TRP A 85 -9.48 -3.45 -41.31
CA TRP A 85 -8.74 -2.35 -40.69
C TRP A 85 -8.81 -2.34 -39.16
N GLY A 86 -9.58 -3.25 -38.57
CA GLY A 86 -9.82 -3.31 -37.13
C GLY A 86 -10.73 -2.20 -36.60
N GLU A 87 -10.86 -2.14 -35.28
CA GLU A 87 -11.68 -1.16 -34.56
C GLU A 87 -10.84 -0.42 -33.51
N ASP A 88 -10.96 0.90 -33.47
CA ASP A 88 -10.43 1.72 -32.38
C ASP A 88 -11.36 1.65 -31.17
N VAL A 89 -10.95 0.85 -30.19
CA VAL A 89 -11.68 0.65 -28.94
C VAL A 89 -11.19 1.66 -27.89
N PRO A 90 -12.09 2.31 -27.13
CA PRO A 90 -11.70 3.18 -26.02
C PRO A 90 -10.81 2.43 -25.03
N ALA A 91 -9.64 2.99 -24.72
CA ALA A 91 -8.67 2.36 -23.82
C ALA A 91 -9.26 2.06 -22.43
N SER A 92 -10.23 2.87 -21.98
CA SER A 92 -10.95 2.65 -20.72
C SER A 92 -11.65 1.29 -20.68
N MET A 93 -12.17 0.78 -21.80
CA MET A 93 -12.83 -0.54 -21.82
C MET A 93 -11.84 -1.67 -21.53
N VAL A 94 -10.65 -1.64 -22.13
CA VAL A 94 -9.59 -2.62 -21.84
C VAL A 94 -9.12 -2.49 -20.39
N VAL A 95 -8.92 -1.25 -19.92
CA VAL A 95 -8.53 -0.97 -18.53
C VAL A 95 -9.55 -1.52 -17.53
N ASP A 96 -10.85 -1.37 -17.79
CA ASP A 96 -11.91 -1.88 -16.92
C ASP A 96 -11.93 -3.41 -16.89
N LEU A 97 -11.80 -4.07 -18.04
CA LEU A 97 -11.70 -5.53 -18.11
C LEU A 97 -10.51 -6.08 -17.32
N LEU A 98 -9.34 -5.47 -17.46
CA LEU A 98 -8.13 -5.88 -16.72
C LEU A 98 -8.27 -5.61 -15.22
N ARG A 99 -8.86 -4.48 -14.85
CA ARG A 99 -9.09 -4.08 -13.46
C ARG A 99 -10.04 -5.02 -12.74
N ASP A 100 -11.09 -5.50 -13.42
CA ASP A 100 -12.04 -6.44 -12.84
C ASP A 100 -11.45 -7.85 -12.65
N HIS A 101 -10.32 -8.14 -13.33
CA HIS A 101 -9.62 -9.41 -13.24
C HIS A 101 -8.65 -9.48 -12.05
N ARG A 102 -9.17 -9.82 -10.87
CA ARG A 102 -8.47 -9.67 -9.58
C ARG A 102 -7.23 -10.55 -9.39
N SER A 103 -7.02 -11.59 -10.21
CA SER A 103 -5.87 -12.50 -10.08
C SER A 103 -4.58 -11.95 -10.70
N LEU A 104 -4.63 -10.79 -11.36
CA LEU A 104 -3.48 -10.24 -12.07
C LEU A 104 -2.33 -9.85 -11.14
N LYS A 105 -1.18 -10.47 -11.39
CA LYS A 105 0.13 -10.17 -10.81
C LYS A 105 0.95 -9.23 -11.70
N CYS A 106 0.76 -9.29 -13.03
CA CYS A 106 1.46 -8.44 -13.99
C CYS A 106 0.59 -8.10 -15.21
N VAL A 107 0.62 -6.84 -15.62
CA VAL A 107 0.06 -6.39 -16.89
C VAL A 107 1.17 -5.76 -17.74
N VAL A 108 1.31 -6.20 -18.98
CA VAL A 108 2.22 -5.63 -19.97
C VAL A 108 1.38 -5.08 -21.13
N LEU A 109 1.23 -3.77 -21.18
CA LEU A 109 0.56 -3.03 -22.25
C LEU A 109 1.60 -2.56 -23.26
N ASN A 110 2.02 -3.47 -24.13
CA ASN A 110 2.92 -3.18 -25.23
C ASN A 110 2.16 -2.50 -26.38
N THR A 111 1.77 -1.26 -26.10
CA THR A 111 0.87 -0.45 -26.93
C THR A 111 1.32 1.00 -26.83
N CYS A 112 1.46 1.69 -27.96
CA CYS A 112 1.93 3.07 -27.99
C CYS A 112 1.05 3.97 -27.10
N ASN A 113 1.68 4.85 -26.31
CA ASN A 113 1.02 5.78 -25.39
C ASN A 113 0.16 5.16 -24.28
N SER A 114 0.22 3.84 -24.05
CA SER A 114 -0.63 3.14 -23.06
C SER A 114 -0.47 3.63 -21.62
N ALA A 115 0.62 4.31 -21.28
CA ALA A 115 0.80 4.90 -19.95
C ALA A 115 -0.26 5.97 -19.62
N SER A 116 -0.81 6.63 -20.64
CA SER A 116 -1.87 7.65 -20.46
C SER A 116 -3.24 7.06 -20.09
N TRP A 117 -3.44 5.76 -20.33
CA TRP A 117 -4.69 5.06 -19.99
C TRP A 117 -4.80 4.79 -18.48
N ILE A 118 -3.68 4.87 -17.78
CA ILE A 118 -3.51 4.34 -16.44
C ILE A 118 -3.56 5.49 -15.45
N THR A 119 -4.68 5.58 -14.74
CA THR A 119 -4.87 6.53 -13.63
C THR A 119 -4.69 5.85 -12.27
N GLU A 120 -4.74 4.52 -12.24
CA GLU A 120 -4.67 3.68 -11.05
C GLU A 120 -4.03 2.31 -11.39
N PRO A 121 -3.48 1.57 -10.42
CA PRO A 121 -2.85 0.26 -10.66
C PRO A 121 -3.81 -0.80 -11.23
N LEU A 122 -3.32 -1.64 -12.13
CA LEU A 122 -4.03 -2.83 -12.66
C LEU A 122 -3.50 -4.17 -12.09
N GLY A 123 -2.43 -4.11 -11.30
CA GLY A 123 -1.74 -5.28 -10.75
C GLY A 123 -0.40 -4.88 -10.12
N PRO A 124 0.29 -5.78 -9.38
CA PRO A 124 1.56 -5.49 -8.70
C PRO A 124 2.63 -4.95 -9.63
N ALA A 125 2.62 -5.39 -10.87
CA ALA A 125 3.45 -4.87 -11.92
C ALA A 125 2.59 -4.41 -13.09
N LEU A 126 2.95 -3.25 -13.62
CA LEU A 126 2.42 -2.72 -14.85
C LEU A 126 3.56 -2.24 -15.73
N VAL A 127 3.53 -2.59 -17.00
CA VAL A 127 4.40 -2.03 -18.01
C VAL A 127 3.52 -1.35 -19.03
N ALA A 128 3.74 -0.06 -19.24
CA ALA A 128 3.02 0.74 -20.23
C ALA A 128 4.01 1.63 -20.99
N MET A 129 3.58 2.18 -22.11
CA MET A 129 4.44 2.98 -23.00
C MET A 129 4.09 4.46 -22.91
N ARG A 130 5.10 5.33 -22.76
CA ARG A 130 4.93 6.80 -22.75
C ARG A 130 4.76 7.41 -24.13
N GLY A 131 5.04 6.64 -25.16
CA GLY A 131 5.11 7.10 -26.53
C GLY A 131 5.24 5.93 -27.48
N PRO A 132 5.61 6.20 -28.74
CA PRO A 132 5.90 5.15 -29.70
C PRO A 132 7.03 4.24 -29.22
N ILE A 133 6.87 2.95 -29.48
CA ILE A 133 7.88 1.92 -29.23
C ILE A 133 8.17 1.19 -30.53
N GLY A 134 9.45 0.93 -30.81
CA GLY A 134 9.84 0.13 -31.97
C GLY A 134 9.82 -1.36 -31.67
N ASP A 135 9.42 -2.17 -32.65
CA ASP A 135 9.34 -3.64 -32.57
C ASP A 135 10.58 -4.31 -31.96
N ASP A 136 11.78 -3.88 -32.37
CA ASP A 136 13.03 -4.44 -31.85
C ASP A 136 13.18 -4.24 -30.32
N ALA A 137 12.71 -3.11 -29.79
CA ALA A 137 12.77 -2.82 -28.36
C ALA A 137 11.73 -3.62 -27.57
N ALA A 138 10.51 -3.72 -28.10
CA ALA A 138 9.43 -4.57 -27.59
C ALA A 138 9.89 -6.03 -27.47
N LEU A 139 10.49 -6.57 -28.53
CA LEU A 139 10.91 -7.96 -28.56
C LEU A 139 12.06 -8.25 -27.57
N GLU A 140 13.02 -7.34 -27.43
CA GLU A 140 14.13 -7.50 -26.48
C GLU A 140 13.68 -7.34 -25.02
N PHE A 141 12.68 -6.49 -24.76
CA PHE A 141 12.01 -6.43 -23.46
C PHE A 141 11.42 -7.80 -23.10
N SER A 142 10.54 -8.31 -23.97
CA SER A 142 9.82 -9.56 -23.75
C SER A 142 10.75 -10.76 -23.60
N ASP A 143 11.86 -10.81 -24.36
CA ASP A 143 12.87 -11.86 -24.21
C ASP A 143 13.53 -11.83 -22.81
N ALA A 144 14.01 -10.68 -22.31
CA ALA A 144 14.62 -10.61 -20.98
C ALA A 144 13.62 -10.78 -19.84
N PHE A 145 12.41 -10.22 -19.99
CA PHE A 145 11.34 -10.30 -19.00
C PHE A 145 10.92 -11.76 -18.80
N TYR A 146 10.47 -12.45 -19.85
CA TYR A 146 9.98 -13.83 -19.70
C TYR A 146 11.08 -14.84 -19.41
N ARG A 147 12.35 -14.61 -19.80
CA ARG A 147 13.47 -15.42 -19.31
C ARG A 147 13.65 -15.31 -17.80
N SER A 148 13.47 -14.11 -17.24
CA SER A 148 13.58 -13.89 -15.80
C SER A 148 12.41 -14.54 -15.05
N VAL A 149 11.20 -14.45 -15.60
CA VAL A 149 9.99 -15.12 -15.09
C VAL A 149 10.14 -16.63 -15.13
N ALA A 150 10.58 -17.19 -16.27
CA ALA A 150 10.89 -18.60 -16.46
C ALA A 150 11.92 -19.12 -15.45
N ALA A 151 12.90 -18.29 -15.08
CA ALA A 151 13.91 -18.60 -14.08
C ALA A 151 13.41 -18.43 -12.62
N GLY A 152 12.12 -18.15 -12.40
CA GLY A 152 11.54 -17.97 -11.07
C GLY A 152 12.04 -16.73 -10.33
N ARG A 153 12.51 -15.71 -11.05
CA ARG A 153 13.01 -14.47 -10.44
C ARG A 153 11.84 -13.58 -10.00
N PRO A 154 12.03 -12.75 -8.96
CA PRO A 154 11.05 -11.76 -8.55
C PRO A 154 10.61 -10.85 -9.70
N LEU A 155 9.36 -10.39 -9.65
CA LEU A 155 8.73 -9.64 -10.75
C LEU A 155 9.40 -8.28 -10.99
N ASP A 156 9.75 -7.56 -9.93
CA ASP A 156 10.52 -6.32 -9.99
C ASP A 156 11.87 -6.50 -10.70
N PHE A 157 12.56 -7.61 -10.41
CA PHE A 157 13.79 -7.99 -11.11
C PHE A 157 13.53 -8.29 -12.59
N ALA A 158 12.48 -9.05 -12.92
CA ALA A 158 12.16 -9.38 -14.31
C ALA A 158 11.86 -8.12 -15.15
N LEU A 159 11.12 -7.17 -14.59
CA LEU A 159 10.82 -5.88 -15.21
C LEU A 159 12.09 -5.06 -15.47
N ASP A 160 12.96 -4.96 -14.47
CA ASP A 160 14.24 -4.25 -14.57
C ASP A 160 15.13 -4.85 -15.67
N GLN A 161 15.19 -6.18 -15.78
CA GLN A 161 15.95 -6.84 -16.84
C GLN A 161 15.35 -6.59 -18.23
N GLY A 162 14.03 -6.67 -18.37
CA GLY A 162 13.32 -6.33 -19.61
C GLY A 162 13.66 -4.91 -20.07
N LYS A 163 13.51 -3.93 -19.17
CA LYS A 163 13.80 -2.52 -19.44
C LYS A 163 15.25 -2.31 -19.89
N LYS A 164 16.22 -2.81 -19.13
CA LYS A 164 17.66 -2.67 -19.44
C LYS A 164 17.99 -3.21 -20.83
N ARG A 165 17.36 -4.32 -21.22
CA ARG A 165 17.62 -4.95 -22.51
C ARG A 165 17.00 -4.17 -23.67
N ALA A 166 15.77 -3.68 -23.49
CA ALA A 166 15.15 -2.78 -24.44
C ALA A 166 15.96 -1.49 -24.65
N GLU A 167 16.37 -0.82 -23.56
CA GLU A 167 17.16 0.42 -23.63
C GLU A 167 18.53 0.20 -24.27
N ARG A 168 19.17 -0.95 -24.03
CA ARG A 168 20.44 -1.30 -24.68
C ARG A 168 20.31 -1.43 -26.20
N LYS A 169 19.17 -1.96 -26.68
CA LYS A 169 18.88 -2.14 -28.10
C LYS A 169 18.42 -0.82 -28.75
N ALA A 170 17.58 -0.07 -28.05
CA ALA A 170 17.01 1.20 -28.47
C ALA A 170 17.05 2.20 -27.30
N PRO A 171 18.06 3.10 -27.25
CA PRO A 171 18.23 4.05 -26.14
C PRO A 171 17.06 5.03 -25.94
N HIS A 172 16.19 5.16 -26.95
CA HIS A 172 14.98 5.98 -26.92
C HIS A 172 13.70 5.16 -26.71
N ALA A 173 13.82 3.92 -26.25
CA ALA A 173 12.65 3.09 -25.97
C ALA A 173 11.81 3.73 -24.84
N ASN A 174 10.54 4.02 -25.14
CA ASN A 174 9.64 4.77 -24.26
C ASN A 174 8.93 3.87 -23.23
N PHE A 175 9.61 2.86 -22.69
CA PHE A 175 9.08 2.00 -21.65
C PHE A 175 8.91 2.76 -20.33
N GLN A 176 7.72 2.69 -19.75
CA GLN A 176 7.45 3.09 -18.37
C GLN A 176 7.01 1.85 -17.59
N PRO A 177 7.96 1.01 -17.14
CA PRO A 177 7.65 -0.02 -16.18
C PRO A 177 7.41 0.64 -14.83
N GLU A 178 6.20 0.45 -14.32
CA GLU A 178 5.82 0.82 -12.98
C GLU A 178 5.54 -0.44 -12.19
N PHE A 179 6.43 -0.71 -11.25
CA PHE A 179 6.09 -1.63 -10.18
C PHE A 179 5.20 -0.85 -9.21
N TRP A 180 3.93 -1.24 -9.13
CA TRP A 180 2.99 -0.70 -8.17
C TRP A 180 2.99 -1.64 -6.96
N PRO A 181 3.81 -1.36 -5.93
CA PRO A 181 3.80 -2.16 -4.71
C PRO A 181 2.39 -2.26 -4.10
N GLU A 182 1.47 -1.35 -4.45
CA GLU A 182 0.08 -1.28 -3.99
C GLU A 182 -0.81 -2.52 -4.28
N CYS A 183 -0.37 -3.52 -5.05
CA CYS A 183 -1.09 -4.82 -5.13
C CYS A 183 -0.60 -5.86 -4.12
N PHE A 184 -0.01 -5.36 -3.05
CA PHE A 184 -0.18 -5.85 -1.71
C PHE A 184 -1.58 -6.41 -1.40
N GLY A 185 -1.65 -7.37 -0.47
CA GLY A 185 -2.91 -7.60 0.24
C GLY A 185 -3.40 -6.27 0.81
N VAL A 186 -4.61 -5.83 0.46
CA VAL A 186 -5.16 -4.57 0.95
C VAL A 186 -6.00 -4.89 2.17
N ILE A 187 -5.56 -4.41 3.31
CA ILE A 187 -6.23 -4.54 4.61
C ILE A 187 -7.01 -3.26 4.85
N GLY A 188 -8.27 -3.36 5.25
CA GLY A 188 -9.07 -2.21 5.68
C GLY A 188 -9.54 -2.37 7.11
N ILE A 189 -9.36 -1.33 7.94
CA ILE A 189 -10.01 -1.21 9.24
C ILE A 189 -10.82 0.08 9.23
N ARG A 190 -12.13 -0.01 9.48
CA ARG A 190 -13.06 1.12 9.38
C ARG A 190 -13.93 1.23 10.63
N SER A 191 -14.24 2.44 11.07
CA SER A 191 -15.27 2.72 12.09
C SER A 191 -16.34 3.73 11.69
N TYR A 192 -16.14 4.53 10.62
CA TYR A 192 -17.09 5.59 10.23
C TYR A 192 -17.64 5.39 8.81
N PRO A 193 -18.97 5.37 8.60
CA PRO A 193 -19.57 5.24 7.27
C PRO A 193 -19.57 6.56 6.45
N ARG A 194 -19.11 7.68 7.04
CA ARG A 194 -19.21 9.02 6.43
C ARG A 194 -18.25 9.27 5.27
N PHE A 195 -17.27 8.40 5.01
CA PHE A 195 -16.43 8.46 3.83
C PHE A 195 -16.98 7.52 2.75
N LYS A 196 -17.17 8.09 1.54
CA LYS A 196 -17.90 7.49 0.41
C LYS A 196 -17.51 6.03 0.14
N LYS A 197 -18.52 5.26 -0.29
CA LYS A 197 -18.51 3.85 -0.72
C LYS A 197 -17.35 3.39 -1.63
N ASP A 198 -16.59 4.29 -2.26
CA ASP A 198 -15.66 3.95 -3.34
C ASP A 198 -14.22 3.62 -2.91
N SER A 199 -13.77 3.96 -1.68
CA SER A 199 -12.39 3.66 -1.25
C SER A 199 -12.20 2.27 -0.64
N HIS A 200 -13.29 1.56 -0.31
CA HIS A 200 -13.26 0.34 0.51
C HIS A 200 -13.59 -0.94 -0.26
N THR A 201 -14.13 -0.85 -1.48
CA THR A 201 -14.49 -2.00 -2.33
C THR A 201 -13.30 -2.81 -2.85
N ARG A 202 -12.06 -2.34 -2.61
CA ARG A 202 -10.82 -2.98 -3.07
C ARG A 202 -9.98 -3.60 -1.93
N CYS A 203 -10.54 -3.78 -0.72
CA CYS A 203 -9.83 -4.48 0.35
C CYS A 203 -9.95 -6.00 0.17
N HIS A 204 -8.82 -6.70 0.28
CA HIS A 204 -8.77 -8.17 0.34
C HIS A 204 -9.19 -8.70 1.72
N PHE A 205 -8.82 -7.96 2.78
CA PHE A 205 -9.18 -8.26 4.16
C PHE A 205 -9.82 -7.02 4.77
N PHE A 206 -10.95 -7.19 5.47
CA PHE A 206 -11.71 -6.06 5.97
C PHE A 206 -12.26 -6.29 7.37
N CYS A 207 -12.04 -5.32 8.25
CA CYS A 207 -12.57 -5.28 9.61
C CYS A 207 -13.46 -4.05 9.79
N ASP A 208 -14.76 -4.29 9.95
CA ASP A 208 -15.77 -3.26 10.12
C ASP A 208 -16.12 -3.09 11.60
N LEU A 209 -15.77 -1.94 12.16
CA LEU A 209 -15.97 -1.59 13.57
C LEU A 209 -17.16 -0.65 13.76
N GLU A 210 -17.95 -0.36 12.73
CA GLU A 210 -19.06 0.61 12.79
C GLU A 210 -20.00 0.37 13.99
N ALA A 211 -20.30 -0.91 14.29
CA ALA A 211 -21.15 -1.28 15.42
C ALA A 211 -20.60 -0.84 16.79
N HIS A 212 -19.29 -0.64 16.92
CA HIS A 212 -18.62 -0.26 18.17
C HIS A 212 -18.40 1.25 18.30
N PHE A 213 -18.68 2.02 17.25
CA PHE A 213 -18.52 3.48 17.22
C PHE A 213 -19.81 4.17 16.77
N PRO A 214 -20.88 4.08 17.58
CA PRO A 214 -22.17 4.68 17.24
C PRO A 214 -22.06 6.20 17.12
N GLN A 215 -22.84 6.78 16.20
CA GLN A 215 -22.88 8.23 16.01
C GLN A 215 -23.35 8.99 17.26
N ASP A 216 -24.34 8.42 17.96
CA ASP A 216 -24.95 9.00 19.16
C ASP A 216 -24.78 8.00 20.31
N GLY A 217 -23.58 7.94 20.88
CA GLY A 217 -23.26 7.05 21.99
C GLY A 217 -21.78 7.04 22.37
N GLU A 218 -21.45 6.31 23.43
CA GLU A 218 -20.05 6.07 23.81
C GLU A 218 -19.49 4.88 23.02
N PRO A 219 -18.25 4.96 22.51
CA PRO A 219 -17.62 3.83 21.84
C PRO A 219 -17.39 2.63 22.76
N ASP A 220 -17.65 1.43 22.26
CA ASP A 220 -17.26 0.18 22.93
C ASP A 220 -15.82 -0.17 22.55
N TRP A 221 -14.88 0.44 23.24
CA TRP A 221 -13.45 0.20 23.02
C TRP A 221 -13.04 -1.24 23.26
N ALA A 222 -13.66 -1.94 24.22
CA ALA A 222 -13.29 -3.31 24.54
C ALA A 222 -13.67 -4.27 23.40
N ALA A 223 -14.89 -4.14 22.88
CA ALA A 223 -15.36 -4.93 21.74
C ALA A 223 -14.57 -4.59 20.46
N ALA A 224 -14.28 -3.30 20.21
CA ALA A 224 -13.46 -2.88 19.07
C ALA A 224 -12.05 -3.47 19.13
N VAL A 225 -11.39 -3.44 20.30
CA VAL A 225 -10.06 -4.04 20.50
C VAL A 225 -10.10 -5.54 20.25
N ALA A 226 -11.08 -6.25 20.81
CA ALA A 226 -11.21 -7.69 20.63
C ALA A 226 -11.37 -8.07 19.14
N GLN A 227 -12.25 -7.36 18.42
CA GLN A 227 -12.48 -7.63 17.00
C GLN A 227 -11.25 -7.32 16.13
N VAL A 228 -10.53 -6.23 16.39
CA VAL A 228 -9.29 -5.90 15.65
C VAL A 228 -8.20 -6.93 15.91
N THR A 229 -8.05 -7.39 17.16
CA THR A 229 -7.10 -8.44 17.52
C THR A 229 -7.42 -9.75 16.79
N GLU A 230 -8.67 -10.22 16.89
CA GLU A 230 -9.11 -11.45 16.20
C GLU A 230 -8.88 -11.35 14.68
N PHE A 231 -9.25 -10.21 14.09
CA PHE A 231 -9.04 -9.97 12.66
C PHE A 231 -7.56 -10.01 12.25
N LEU A 232 -6.68 -9.31 12.98
CA LEU A 232 -5.26 -9.23 12.64
C LEU A 232 -4.49 -10.52 12.97
N GLU A 233 -4.99 -11.34 13.88
CA GLU A 233 -4.44 -12.65 14.23
C GLU A 233 -5.00 -13.80 13.38
N GLY A 234 -6.04 -13.55 12.58
CA GLY A 234 -6.67 -14.55 11.72
C GLY A 234 -5.71 -15.24 10.74
N ASP A 235 -5.84 -16.57 10.61
CA ASP A 235 -4.93 -17.43 9.85
C ASP A 235 -4.77 -17.02 8.38
N GLU A 236 -5.87 -16.65 7.71
CA GLU A 236 -5.84 -16.26 6.30
C GLU A 236 -5.03 -14.98 6.08
N LEU A 237 -5.23 -13.98 6.94
CA LEU A 237 -4.49 -12.74 6.90
C LEU A 237 -3.02 -12.98 7.25
N ARG A 238 -2.72 -13.76 8.29
CA ARG A 238 -1.34 -14.12 8.66
C ARG A 238 -0.63 -14.87 7.52
N ALA A 239 -1.32 -15.78 6.84
CA ALA A 239 -0.80 -16.45 5.66
C ALA A 239 -0.49 -15.47 4.52
N GLN A 240 -1.34 -14.47 4.29
CA GLN A 240 -1.08 -13.41 3.32
C GLN A 240 0.16 -12.59 3.67
N LEU A 241 0.25 -12.12 4.92
CA LEU A 241 1.35 -11.30 5.42
C LEU A 241 2.71 -12.02 5.33
N ASN A 242 2.72 -13.36 5.43
CA ASN A 242 3.91 -14.17 5.26
C ASN A 242 4.35 -14.29 3.80
N ARG A 243 3.41 -14.26 2.85
CA ARG A 243 3.70 -14.38 1.41
C ARG A 243 4.18 -13.07 0.80
N GLN A 244 3.56 -11.96 1.18
CA GLN A 244 3.83 -10.66 0.58
C GLN A 244 3.56 -9.50 1.53
N ALA A 245 4.15 -8.37 1.18
CA ALA A 245 3.84 -7.12 1.84
C ALA A 245 2.36 -6.73 1.61
N CYS A 246 1.83 -5.93 2.52
CA CYS A 246 0.43 -5.52 2.53
C CYS A 246 0.28 -4.00 2.69
N GLN A 247 -0.77 -3.43 2.13
CA GLN A 247 -1.20 -2.06 2.38
C GLN A 247 -2.27 -2.11 3.46
N ILE A 248 -2.31 -1.13 4.36
CA ILE A 248 -3.40 -0.97 5.31
C ILE A 248 -4.07 0.40 5.17
N ASN A 249 -5.38 0.38 4.96
CA ASN A 249 -6.27 1.53 4.94
C ASN A 249 -6.90 1.69 6.32
N LEU A 250 -6.66 2.82 6.96
CA LEU A 250 -7.07 3.09 8.34
C LEU A 250 -8.09 4.24 8.34
N ASP A 251 -9.37 3.89 8.28
CA ASP A 251 -10.48 4.84 8.47
C ASP A 251 -11.16 4.59 9.82
N CYS A 252 -10.33 4.67 10.86
CA CYS A 252 -10.65 4.33 12.24
C CYS A 252 -9.99 5.34 13.19
N PRO A 253 -10.34 5.37 14.49
CA PRO A 253 -9.70 6.26 15.44
C PRO A 253 -8.20 5.96 15.53
N MET A 254 -7.39 7.00 15.77
CA MET A 254 -5.93 6.89 15.84
C MET A 254 -5.45 5.89 16.91
N ALA A 255 -6.23 5.67 17.97
CA ALA A 255 -5.95 4.63 18.96
C ALA A 255 -5.98 3.22 18.36
N ILE A 256 -6.96 2.93 17.49
CA ILE A 256 -7.06 1.65 16.75
C ILE A 256 -5.92 1.52 15.75
N ALA A 257 -5.54 2.61 15.06
CA ALA A 257 -4.38 2.61 14.17
C ALA A 257 -3.09 2.21 14.90
N LEU A 258 -2.86 2.76 16.10
CA LEU A 258 -1.71 2.39 16.94
C LEU A 258 -1.77 0.93 17.39
N LEU A 259 -2.94 0.45 17.82
CA LEU A 259 -3.13 -0.96 18.17
C LEU A 259 -2.81 -1.89 17.00
N ALA A 260 -3.33 -1.59 15.80
CA ALA A 260 -3.07 -2.38 14.61
C ALA A 260 -1.58 -2.46 14.28
N GLY A 261 -0.87 -1.33 14.37
CA GLY A 261 0.59 -1.29 14.22
C GLY A 261 1.30 -2.18 15.24
N ARG A 262 0.86 -2.14 16.51
CA ARG A 262 1.44 -2.94 17.59
C ARG A 262 1.23 -4.45 17.41
N LEU A 263 0.02 -4.88 17.04
CA LEU A 263 -0.32 -6.29 16.82
C LEU A 263 0.41 -6.91 15.62
N LEU A 264 0.76 -6.09 14.65
CA LEU A 264 1.56 -6.50 13.49
C LEU A 264 3.07 -6.45 13.77
N GLY A 265 3.51 -5.49 14.58
CA GLY A 265 4.91 -5.35 15.00
C GLY A 265 5.84 -4.84 13.89
N PRO A 266 7.13 -4.68 14.19
CA PRO A 266 8.09 -3.98 13.32
C PRO A 266 8.54 -4.82 12.11
N HIS A 267 8.35 -6.14 12.15
CA HIS A 267 8.77 -7.05 11.09
C HIS A 267 7.68 -7.31 10.04
N ALA A 268 6.43 -6.95 10.34
CA ALA A 268 5.35 -7.07 9.39
C ALA A 268 5.57 -6.08 8.25
N LYS A 269 5.59 -6.58 7.01
CA LYS A 269 5.71 -5.75 5.81
C LYS A 269 4.37 -5.10 5.45
N VAL A 270 3.78 -4.39 6.41
CA VAL A 270 2.48 -3.71 6.28
C VAL A 270 2.70 -2.22 6.32
N TYR A 271 2.18 -1.51 5.32
CA TYR A 271 2.43 -0.09 5.14
C TYR A 271 1.11 0.69 5.09
N PRO A 272 0.94 1.74 5.91
CA PRO A 272 -0.31 2.48 5.96
C PRO A 272 -0.45 3.41 4.76
N LEU A 273 -1.67 3.51 4.23
CA LEU A 273 -2.03 4.52 3.26
C LEU A 273 -2.37 5.83 3.98
N GLN A 274 -1.53 6.86 3.84
CA GLN A 274 -1.85 8.18 4.35
C GLN A 274 -2.80 8.88 3.38
N SER A 275 -3.94 9.40 3.87
CA SER A 275 -4.97 10.00 2.99
C SER A 275 -4.77 11.49 2.71
N ARG A 276 -4.08 12.22 3.61
CA ARG A 276 -3.89 13.68 3.51
C ARG A 276 -2.48 14.07 3.99
N PRO A 277 -1.87 15.15 3.47
CA PRO A 277 -2.37 16.07 2.45
C PRO A 277 -2.39 15.44 1.05
N VAL A 278 -1.47 14.52 0.77
CA VAL A 278 -1.41 13.73 -0.46
C VAL A 278 -1.68 12.27 -0.11
N ARG A 279 -2.52 11.60 -0.92
CA ARG A 279 -2.77 10.18 -0.78
C ARG A 279 -1.54 9.41 -1.24
N ALA A 280 -0.85 8.72 -0.33
CA ALA A 280 0.36 7.98 -0.66
C ALA A 280 0.58 6.81 0.31
N LEU A 281 1.16 5.73 -0.19
CA LEU A 281 1.61 4.63 0.64
C LEU A 281 2.85 5.05 1.45
N TRP A 282 2.76 4.95 2.77
CA TRP A 282 3.89 5.24 3.65
C TRP A 282 4.72 3.99 3.90
N LYS A 283 5.57 3.65 2.91
CA LYS A 283 6.59 2.61 3.00
C LYS A 283 7.96 3.25 3.27
N PRO A 284 8.50 3.17 4.50
CA PRO A 284 9.82 3.71 4.80
C PRO A 284 10.92 2.94 4.05
N ASN A 285 11.93 3.66 3.58
CA ASN A 285 13.18 3.11 3.10
C ASN A 285 14.12 2.86 4.28
N HIS A 286 14.08 1.66 4.84
CA HIS A 286 14.91 1.25 5.96
C HIS A 286 16.43 1.23 5.67
N ALA A 287 16.86 1.47 4.43
CA ALA A 287 18.27 1.62 4.09
C ALA A 287 18.81 3.04 4.34
N LEU A 288 17.93 4.03 4.57
CA LEU A 288 18.37 5.38 4.89
C LEU A 288 18.91 5.46 6.32
N PRO A 289 20.03 6.17 6.54
CA PRO A 289 20.56 6.38 7.87
C PRO A 289 19.57 7.21 8.71
N MET A 290 19.54 6.93 10.01
CA MET A 290 18.80 7.75 10.97
C MET A 290 19.39 9.16 11.01
N PRO A 291 18.57 10.20 11.24
CA PRO A 291 19.07 11.56 11.42
C PRO A 291 20.02 11.63 12.62
N ASP A 292 21.11 12.37 12.47
CA ASP A 292 22.14 12.57 13.52
C ASP A 292 21.60 13.28 14.77
N SER A 293 20.47 13.99 14.64
CA SER A 293 19.78 14.70 15.71
C SER A 293 18.32 14.27 15.83
N SER A 294 17.76 14.45 17.03
CA SER A 294 16.35 14.16 17.28
C SER A 294 15.45 15.00 16.36
N PRO A 295 14.47 14.40 15.67
CA PRO A 295 13.50 15.14 14.85
C PRO A 295 12.42 15.84 15.69
N TRP A 296 12.50 15.74 17.03
CA TRP A 296 11.52 16.28 17.97
C TRP A 296 12.03 17.54 18.67
N GLN A 297 11.17 18.55 18.74
CA GLN A 297 11.17 19.55 19.79
C GLN A 297 10.42 18.98 21.00
N VAL A 298 11.08 18.93 22.15
CA VAL A 298 10.54 18.35 23.39
C VAL A 298 10.34 19.45 24.41
N THR A 299 9.15 19.52 25.01
CA THR A 299 8.85 20.42 26.13
C THR A 299 8.51 19.61 27.37
N GLU A 300 9.22 19.85 28.47
CA GLU A 300 9.01 19.14 29.72
C GLU A 300 8.24 20.00 30.72
N HIS A 301 7.31 19.36 31.42
CA HIS A 301 6.50 19.90 32.50
C HIS A 301 6.73 19.03 33.74
N PRO A 302 7.85 19.22 34.47
CA PRO A 302 8.18 18.41 35.62
C PRO A 302 7.22 18.69 36.78
N SER A 303 6.87 17.64 37.53
CA SER A 303 6.04 17.75 38.72
C SER A 303 6.67 16.97 39.89
N ILE A 304 6.85 17.66 41.02
CA ILE A 304 7.47 17.06 42.21
C ILE A 304 6.53 16.01 42.79
N GLY A 305 7.07 14.82 43.05
CA GLY A 305 6.28 13.71 43.60
C GLY A 305 5.41 12.99 42.57
N ALA A 306 5.61 13.25 41.28
CA ALA A 306 4.94 12.53 40.21
C ALA A 306 5.18 11.02 40.31
N ARG A 307 4.09 10.25 40.22
CA ARG A 307 4.09 8.78 40.17
C ARG A 307 3.61 8.22 38.84
N LYS A 308 3.28 9.11 37.91
CA LYS A 308 2.79 8.81 36.57
C LYS A 308 3.49 9.72 35.57
N MET A 309 3.63 9.22 34.35
CA MET A 309 4.09 9.96 33.20
C MET A 309 2.95 10.16 32.21
N ALA A 310 2.75 11.40 31.79
CA ALA A 310 1.93 11.74 30.64
C ALA A 310 2.81 12.14 29.47
N VAL A 311 2.40 11.74 28.27
CA VAL A 311 3.07 12.10 27.02
C VAL A 311 2.04 12.64 26.06
N SER A 312 2.32 13.78 25.44
CA SER A 312 1.48 14.34 24.39
C SER A 312 2.22 14.42 23.06
N ILE A 313 1.55 14.02 21.98
CA ILE A 313 2.06 14.07 20.61
C ILE A 313 1.31 15.15 19.83
N SER A 314 1.97 16.26 19.55
CA SER A 314 1.43 17.45 18.91
C SER A 314 1.92 17.57 17.46
N VAL A 315 1.46 16.68 16.57
CA VAL A 315 1.90 16.63 15.15
C VAL A 315 0.94 17.39 14.24
N ALA A 316 -0.33 16.96 14.19
CA ALA A 316 -1.34 17.53 13.30
C ALA A 316 -2.04 18.75 13.91
N ALA A 317 -2.10 18.82 15.24
CA ALA A 317 -2.65 19.94 16.00
C ALA A 317 -1.97 20.02 17.37
N ASP A 318 -1.99 21.21 17.98
CA ASP A 318 -1.44 21.43 19.32
C ASP A 318 -2.34 20.77 20.37
N THR A 319 -1.76 19.93 21.21
CA THR A 319 -2.47 19.23 22.29
C THR A 319 -2.22 19.85 23.66
N GLN A 320 -1.23 20.74 23.80
CA GLN A 320 -0.66 21.17 25.08
C GLN A 320 -1.70 21.79 26.00
N ALA A 321 -2.46 22.78 25.52
CA ALA A 321 -3.47 23.44 26.34
C ALA A 321 -4.56 22.48 26.86
N LEU A 322 -5.00 21.54 26.02
CA LEU A 322 -6.06 20.59 26.38
C LEU A 322 -5.56 19.49 27.30
N VAL A 323 -4.32 19.02 27.11
CA VAL A 323 -3.69 18.04 27.98
C VAL A 323 -3.42 18.65 29.35
N GLY A 324 -2.88 19.88 29.41
CA GLY A 324 -2.69 20.60 30.66
C GLY A 324 -4.00 20.73 31.45
N ALA A 325 -5.07 21.21 30.82
CA ALA A 325 -6.39 21.32 31.46
C ALA A 325 -6.94 19.96 31.94
N HIS A 326 -6.69 18.88 31.19
CA HIS A 326 -7.08 17.53 31.57
C HIS A 326 -6.30 17.02 32.80
N LEU A 327 -4.98 17.21 32.82
CA LEU A 327 -4.12 16.79 33.94
C LEU A 327 -4.41 17.62 35.20
N ASP A 328 -4.63 18.93 35.06
CA ASP A 328 -5.02 19.81 36.18
C ASP A 328 -6.36 19.36 36.81
N ALA A 329 -7.32 18.92 35.98
CA ALA A 329 -8.60 18.42 36.47
C ALA A 329 -8.49 17.10 37.25
N ILE A 330 -7.46 16.28 36.99
CA ILE A 330 -7.18 15.06 37.77
C ILE A 330 -6.64 15.44 39.16
N GLY A 331 -5.85 16.52 39.26
CA GLY A 331 -5.33 17.04 40.53
C GLY A 331 -4.23 16.19 41.16
N GLU A 332 -3.66 15.22 40.43
CA GLU A 332 -2.52 14.41 40.86
C GLU A 332 -1.20 14.93 40.24
N PRO A 333 -0.06 14.87 40.96
CA PRO A 333 1.24 15.17 40.37
C PRO A 333 1.59 14.20 39.22
N VAL A 334 1.81 14.74 38.02
CA VAL A 334 2.17 14.00 36.80
C VAL A 334 3.38 14.66 36.14
N HIS A 335 4.38 13.86 35.78
CA HIS A 335 5.48 14.33 34.95
C HIS A 335 5.00 14.28 33.50
N TRP A 336 4.93 15.43 32.83
CA TRP A 336 4.38 15.52 31.48
C TRP A 336 5.43 15.98 30.46
N VAL A 337 5.47 15.31 29.31
CA VAL A 337 6.36 15.63 28.20
C VAL A 337 5.55 15.80 26.90
N ASP A 338 5.71 16.94 26.22
CA ASP A 338 5.10 17.23 24.92
C ASP A 338 6.12 17.11 23.79
N PHE A 339 5.76 16.34 22.77
CA PHE A 339 6.56 16.08 21.57
C PHE A 339 5.96 16.78 20.35
N ARG A 340 6.76 17.63 19.71
CA ARG A 340 6.42 18.34 18.48
C ARG A 340 7.47 18.07 17.40
N PRO A 341 7.10 17.82 16.14
CA PRO A 341 8.10 17.76 15.07
C PRO A 341 8.84 19.10 14.96
N LEU A 342 10.14 19.08 14.66
CA LEU A 342 10.92 20.31 14.43
C LEU A 342 10.36 21.18 13.30
N GLY A 343 9.63 20.57 12.35
CA GLY A 343 8.93 21.28 11.28
C GLY A 343 7.66 22.03 11.73
N GLY A 344 7.28 21.91 13.00
CA GLY A 344 6.08 22.52 13.58
C GLY A 344 4.89 21.55 13.67
N THR A 345 3.76 22.09 14.13
CA THR A 345 2.52 21.35 14.39
C THR A 345 1.44 21.76 13.41
N HIS A 346 1.24 20.98 12.34
CA HIS A 346 0.25 21.23 11.29
C HIS A 346 0.05 19.99 10.40
N GLN A 347 -0.92 20.03 9.48
CA GLN A 347 -1.27 18.90 8.60
C GLN A 347 -0.16 18.40 7.66
N HIS A 348 0.92 19.18 7.49
CA HIS A 348 2.06 18.84 6.64
C HIS A 348 3.37 18.66 7.45
N ALA A 349 3.27 18.53 8.77
CA ALA A 349 4.45 18.44 9.64
C ALA A 349 5.30 17.19 9.35
N ILE A 350 4.67 16.12 8.86
CA ILE A 350 5.34 14.92 8.35
C ILE A 350 5.54 15.09 6.85
N ARG A 351 6.80 14.97 6.41
CA ARG A 351 7.25 15.34 5.06
C ARG A 351 7.08 14.18 4.07
N ASP A 352 7.47 13.00 4.52
CA ASP A 352 7.58 11.79 3.72
C ASP A 352 7.55 10.55 4.67
N PRO A 353 7.46 9.33 4.13
CA PRO A 353 7.41 8.11 4.93
C PRO A 353 8.66 7.87 5.80
N ASP A 354 9.83 8.32 5.35
CA ASP A 354 11.10 8.16 6.08
C ASP A 354 11.14 9.06 7.31
N HIS A 355 10.68 10.31 7.17
CA HIS A 355 10.50 11.24 8.27
C HIS A 355 9.48 10.71 9.28
N ALA A 356 8.37 10.12 8.81
CA ALA A 356 7.37 9.49 9.68
C ALA A 356 7.98 8.36 10.52
N ASN A 357 8.77 7.49 9.88
CA ASN A 357 9.46 6.39 10.54
C ASN A 357 10.53 6.87 11.53
N ALA A 358 11.31 7.90 11.17
CA ALA A 358 12.30 8.49 12.07
C ALA A 358 11.65 9.09 13.32
N LEU A 359 10.54 9.82 13.16
CA LEU A 359 9.73 10.35 14.28
C LEU A 359 9.22 9.20 15.17
N ALA A 360 8.64 8.16 14.59
CA ALA A 360 8.10 7.02 15.33
C ALA A 360 9.17 6.26 16.13
N LEU A 361 10.30 5.94 15.50
CA LEU A 361 11.41 5.21 16.12
C LEU A 361 12.04 6.03 17.26
N THR A 362 12.37 7.29 17.01
CA THR A 362 13.01 8.16 18.03
C THR A 362 12.07 8.43 19.20
N LEU A 363 10.77 8.57 18.97
CA LEU A 363 9.79 8.68 20.04
C LEU A 363 9.73 7.39 20.89
N ALA A 364 9.69 6.22 20.25
CA ALA A 364 9.68 4.95 20.98
C ALA A 364 10.96 4.72 21.80
N GLN A 365 12.12 5.10 21.26
CA GLN A 365 13.40 5.08 21.97
C GLN A 365 13.38 6.00 23.20
N GLU A 366 12.86 7.21 23.04
CA GLU A 366 12.78 8.18 24.12
C GLU A 366 11.80 7.74 25.23
N LEU A 367 10.65 7.17 24.86
CA LEU A 367 9.72 6.56 25.81
C LEU A 367 10.34 5.38 26.55
N SER A 368 11.06 4.51 25.83
CA SER A 368 11.76 3.38 26.45
C SER A 368 12.82 3.86 27.44
N ARG A 369 13.61 4.87 27.07
CA ARG A 369 14.66 5.45 27.92
C ARG A 369 14.07 6.04 29.20
N ARG A 370 13.06 6.91 29.07
CA ARG A 370 12.41 7.59 30.20
C ARG A 370 11.71 6.62 31.15
N ARG A 371 11.03 5.60 30.63
CA ARG A 371 10.41 4.57 31.49
C ARG A 371 11.44 3.83 32.36
N ILE A 372 12.65 3.64 31.87
CA ILE A 372 13.74 3.00 32.62
C ILE A 372 14.36 3.97 33.62
N GLU A 373 14.65 5.21 33.21
CA GLU A 373 15.31 6.20 34.07
C GLU A 373 14.40 6.72 35.19
N ASP A 374 13.11 6.89 34.91
CA ASP A 374 12.14 7.51 35.82
C ASP A 374 11.25 6.48 36.54
N ASP A 375 11.48 5.17 36.33
CA ASP A 375 10.72 4.04 36.92
C ASP A 375 9.20 4.11 36.70
N PHE A 376 8.77 4.61 35.53
CA PHE A 376 7.35 4.65 35.15
C PHE A 376 6.97 3.40 34.34
N ASN A 377 6.10 2.57 34.93
CA ASN A 377 5.64 1.32 34.29
C ASN A 377 4.48 1.51 33.29
N GLU A 378 3.77 2.65 33.37
CA GLU A 378 2.64 2.99 32.50
C GLU A 378 2.73 4.46 32.07
N VAL A 379 2.33 4.74 30.81
CA VAL A 379 2.34 6.09 30.23
C VAL A 379 0.94 6.44 29.75
N ASP A 380 0.40 7.58 30.20
CA ASP A 380 -0.81 8.17 29.64
C ASP A 380 -0.46 8.92 28.34
N LEU A 381 -0.94 8.41 27.21
CA LEU A 381 -0.61 8.94 25.89
C LEU A 381 -1.79 9.73 25.30
N PHE A 382 -1.53 11.01 25.06
CA PHE A 382 -2.42 11.95 24.39
C PHE A 382 -1.87 12.26 23.00
N PHE A 383 -2.72 12.40 21.98
CA PHE A 383 -2.23 12.59 20.62
C PHE A 383 -3.18 13.39 19.73
N ALA A 384 -2.56 14.20 18.87
CA ALA A 384 -3.14 14.72 17.65
C ALA A 384 -2.14 14.48 16.52
N ALA A 385 -2.22 13.31 15.88
CA ALA A 385 -1.32 12.91 14.81
C ALA A 385 -2.07 12.12 13.72
N PRO A 386 -1.53 12.05 12.49
CA PRO A 386 -2.14 11.26 11.42
C PRO A 386 -2.25 9.77 11.76
N GLY A 387 -3.31 9.11 11.28
CA GLY A 387 -3.52 7.67 11.51
C GLY A 387 -2.36 6.80 11.00
N ALA A 388 -1.80 7.11 9.83
CA ALA A 388 -0.64 6.38 9.31
C ALA A 388 0.60 6.51 10.21
N PHE A 389 0.85 7.69 10.78
CA PHE A 389 1.92 7.89 11.75
C PHE A 389 1.69 7.06 13.02
N MET A 390 0.46 7.08 13.55
CA MET A 390 0.11 6.34 14.77
C MET A 390 0.26 4.83 14.57
N PHE A 391 -0.02 4.32 13.36
CA PHE A 391 0.29 2.95 12.98
C PHE A 391 1.80 2.64 12.98
N LEU A 392 2.63 3.48 12.35
CA LEU A 392 4.09 3.31 12.34
C LEU A 392 4.71 3.40 13.75
N LEU A 393 4.14 4.27 14.61
CA LEU A 393 4.49 4.32 16.03
C LEU A 393 4.15 3.00 16.72
N GLY A 394 2.93 2.49 16.51
CA GLY A 394 2.50 1.19 17.03
C GLY A 394 3.45 0.05 16.66
N GLN A 395 3.98 0.04 15.43
CA GLN A 395 4.93 -0.97 14.95
C GLN A 395 6.25 -1.01 15.74
N GLN A 396 6.59 0.02 16.52
CA GLN A 396 7.76 -0.04 17.41
C GLN A 396 7.56 -1.04 18.57
N GLY A 397 6.33 -1.54 18.77
CA GLY A 397 6.02 -2.71 19.58
C GLY A 397 6.41 -2.54 21.04
N ALA A 398 7.15 -3.53 21.58
CA ALA A 398 7.50 -3.60 22.99
C ALA A 398 8.29 -2.39 23.53
N GLN A 399 8.98 -1.63 22.67
CA GLN A 399 9.71 -0.41 23.08
C GLN A 399 8.78 0.64 23.69
N LEU A 400 7.54 0.71 23.22
CA LEU A 400 6.53 1.61 23.76
C LEU A 400 6.06 1.22 25.17
N GLY A 401 6.13 -0.08 25.51
CA GLY A 401 5.52 -0.67 26.70
C GLY A 401 4.04 -0.33 26.87
N ARG A 402 3.60 -0.25 28.12
CA ARG A 402 2.18 -0.13 28.44
C ARG A 402 1.69 1.32 28.30
N LEU A 403 0.77 1.54 27.37
CA LEU A 403 0.23 2.85 27.06
C LEU A 403 -1.26 2.92 27.41
N ASN A 404 -1.64 3.87 28.24
CA ASN A 404 -3.04 4.23 28.49
C ASN A 404 -3.42 5.31 27.46
N LEU A 405 -4.20 4.95 26.45
CA LEU A 405 -4.48 5.83 25.33
C LEU A 405 -5.66 6.75 25.65
N HIS A 406 -5.47 8.05 25.42
CA HIS A 406 -6.50 9.07 25.58
C HIS A 406 -6.83 9.69 24.22
N HIS A 407 -8.12 9.73 23.88
CA HIS A 407 -8.57 10.30 22.61
C HIS A 407 -9.36 11.58 22.83
N LYS A 408 -9.23 12.52 21.88
CA LYS A 408 -10.03 13.74 21.87
C LYS A 408 -11.41 13.42 21.29
N ILE A 409 -12.48 13.82 21.99
CA ILE A 409 -13.85 13.69 21.48
C ILE A 409 -14.07 14.69 20.35
N HIS A 410 -14.61 14.25 19.22
CA HIS A 410 -14.89 15.15 18.10
C HIS A 410 -15.92 16.22 18.48
N GLY A 411 -15.62 17.48 18.16
CA GLY A 411 -16.48 18.62 18.51
C GLY A 411 -16.45 19.01 20.00
N GLN A 412 -15.61 18.38 20.82
CA GLN A 412 -15.41 18.74 22.23
C GLN A 412 -13.92 18.99 22.51
N ASP A 413 -13.63 19.97 23.35
CA ASP A 413 -12.27 20.30 23.77
C ASP A 413 -11.88 19.54 25.05
N ARG A 414 -12.02 18.21 25.01
CA ARG A 414 -11.59 17.33 26.11
C ARG A 414 -11.09 15.98 25.61
N TYR A 415 -10.16 15.42 26.39
CA TYR A 415 -9.70 14.04 26.27
C TYR A 415 -10.50 13.11 27.18
N VAL A 416 -10.74 11.88 26.72
CA VAL A 416 -11.25 10.79 27.54
C VAL A 416 -10.44 9.51 27.31
N PRO A 417 -10.38 8.61 28.31
CA PRO A 417 -9.71 7.33 28.18
C PRO A 417 -10.34 6.50 27.04
N SER A 418 -9.51 5.74 26.32
CA SER A 418 -9.96 4.72 25.36
C SER A 418 -9.68 3.32 25.91
N PHE A 419 -8.47 2.80 25.70
CA PHE A 419 -8.03 1.51 26.22
C PHE A 419 -6.54 1.52 26.58
N CYS A 420 -6.12 0.47 27.27
CA CYS A 420 -4.72 0.22 27.59
C CYS A 420 -4.11 -0.71 26.54
N SER A 421 -3.13 -0.20 25.79
CA SER A 421 -2.35 -0.97 24.82
C SER A 421 -1.20 -1.66 25.55
N LYS A 422 -1.27 -2.99 25.65
CA LYS A 422 -0.27 -3.84 26.29
C LYS A 422 0.70 -4.40 25.26
#